data_AF-A0A7S3IFQ7-F1
#
_entry.id   AF-A0A7S3IFQ7-F1
#
_cell.length_a   1.000
_cell.length_b   1.000
_cell.length_c   1.000
_cell.angle_alpha   90.00
_cell.angle_beta   90.00
_cell.angle_gamma   90.00
#
_symmetry.space_group_name_H-M   'P 1'
#
loop_
_entity.id
_entity.type
_entity.pdbx_description
1 polymer ?
#
loop_
_entity_poly.entity_id
_entity_poly.type
_entity_poly.pdbx_seq_one_letter_code
_entity_poly.pdbx_strand_id
1 'polypeptide(L)'
;SIRNYEETLLRLYQRYLQILEQLSKVKPGLMVSKAKITDQEQKERMTEVYIKLRNQSIEAFCALLKRHPHFNYRLNILQTVLPRLASHEKAVRSEVTTTLFELLAHPDQQLLDFKAEILKELNKVLKTKPHTMMDPNLLDCLVLHLIIVDESKAKAIQESSQKTQQLHDQMSKLRKKGKLKEYKEIKAEMLTEVKAADAIGVDLKKSSEYNNQIIKEI
;
A
#
# COMPACT_ATOMS: atom_id res chain seq x y z
N SER A 1 24.34 -7.97 23.38
CA SER A 1 23.55 -9.05 22.77
C SER A 1 22.92 -8.53 21.48
N ILE A 2 22.58 -9.42 20.54
CA ILE A 2 21.87 -9.05 19.29
C ILE A 2 20.56 -8.30 19.60
N ARG A 3 19.84 -8.72 20.63
CA ARG A 3 18.61 -8.06 21.10
C ARG A 3 18.80 -6.57 21.43
N ASN A 4 19.85 -6.19 22.16
CA ASN A 4 20.07 -4.79 22.50
C ASN A 4 20.41 -3.93 21.27
N TYR A 5 21.06 -4.54 20.27
CA TYR A 5 21.35 -3.89 19.00
C TYR A 5 20.06 -3.68 18.19
N GLU A 6 19.21 -4.71 18.07
CA GLU A 6 17.91 -4.64 17.40
C GLU A 6 16.98 -3.60 18.05
N GLU A 7 16.89 -3.60 19.39
CA GLU A 7 16.08 -2.62 20.14
C GLU A 7 16.59 -1.18 19.92
N THR A 8 17.91 -0.98 19.89
CA THR A 8 18.49 0.34 19.63
C THR A 8 18.24 0.79 18.19
N LEU A 9 18.43 -0.09 17.22
CA LEU A 9 18.21 0.18 15.81
C LEU A 9 16.74 0.55 15.55
N LEU A 10 15.80 -0.22 16.10
CA LEU A 10 14.38 0.04 15.98
C LEU A 10 14.01 1.40 16.57
N ARG A 11 14.53 1.74 17.75
CA ARG A 11 14.28 3.05 18.39
C ARG A 11 14.82 4.21 17.57
N LEU A 12 16.04 4.11 17.04
CA LEU A 12 16.63 5.14 16.19
C LEU A 12 15.83 5.31 14.90
N TYR A 13 15.38 4.21 14.31
CA TYR A 13 14.57 4.22 13.12
C TYR A 13 13.19 4.86 13.35
N GLN A 14 12.50 4.50 14.43
CA GLN A 14 11.23 5.14 14.82
C GLN A 14 11.41 6.64 15.01
N ARG A 15 12.51 7.06 15.67
CA ARG A 15 12.82 8.47 15.85
C ARG A 15 13.06 9.17 14.51
N TYR A 16 13.75 8.53 13.58
CA TYR A 16 13.97 9.05 12.24
C TYR A 16 12.64 9.29 11.51
N LEU A 17 11.73 8.31 11.51
CA LEU A 17 10.41 8.48 10.90
C LEU A 17 9.61 9.63 11.52
N GLN A 18 9.63 9.78 12.85
CA GLN A 18 8.95 10.88 13.53
C GLN A 18 9.48 12.25 13.09
N ILE A 19 10.81 12.37 12.93
CA ILE A 19 11.44 13.61 12.46
C ILE A 19 10.99 13.90 11.02
N LEU A 20 11.06 12.91 10.14
CA LEU A 20 10.59 13.06 8.75
C LEU A 20 9.11 13.45 8.69
N GLU A 21 8.26 12.86 9.53
CA GLU A 21 6.83 13.17 9.56
C GLU A 21 6.56 14.61 10.02
N GLN A 22 7.30 15.09 11.02
CA GLN A 22 7.20 16.48 11.47
C GLN A 22 7.62 17.45 10.37
N LEU A 23 8.77 17.19 9.73
CA LEU A 23 9.31 18.02 8.68
C LEU A 23 8.43 18.00 7.41
N SER A 24 7.89 16.84 7.03
CA SER A 24 7.01 16.71 5.87
C SER A 24 5.70 17.48 6.02
N LYS A 25 5.27 17.77 7.25
CA LYS A 25 4.04 18.52 7.57
C LYS A 25 4.28 20.01 7.80
N VAL A 26 5.52 20.48 7.71
CA VAL A 26 5.85 21.91 7.87
C VAL A 26 5.06 22.76 6.88
N LYS A 27 4.51 23.86 7.39
CA LYS A 27 3.90 24.94 6.62
C LYS A 27 4.85 26.15 6.66
N PRO A 28 5.65 26.38 5.61
CA PRO A 28 6.71 27.40 5.62
C PRO A 28 6.22 28.79 6.06
N GLY A 29 5.10 29.26 5.49
CA GLY A 29 4.52 30.56 5.85
C GLY A 29 4.12 30.67 7.33
N LEU A 30 3.61 29.59 7.93
CA LEU A 30 3.27 29.57 9.36
C LEU A 30 4.53 29.60 10.24
N MET A 31 5.58 28.88 9.85
CA MET A 31 6.84 28.87 10.60
C MET A 31 7.53 30.23 10.58
N VAL A 32 7.54 30.88 9.41
CA VAL A 32 8.11 32.22 9.25
C VAL A 32 7.29 33.27 10.00
N SER A 33 5.95 33.19 9.95
CA SER A 33 5.08 34.07 10.74
C SER A 33 5.34 33.95 12.25
N LYS A 34 5.50 32.72 12.76
CA LYS A 34 5.79 32.48 14.19
C LYS A 34 7.15 33.00 14.63
N ALA A 35 8.12 33.09 13.72
CA ALA A 35 9.45 33.59 14.02
C ALA A 35 9.48 35.12 14.28
N LYS A 36 8.37 35.84 14.03
CA LYS A 36 8.24 37.31 14.22
C LYS A 36 9.35 38.13 13.53
N ILE A 37 9.91 37.59 12.46
CA ILE A 37 10.92 38.27 11.66
C ILE A 37 10.26 39.44 10.94
N THR A 38 10.88 40.62 10.99
CA THR A 38 10.39 41.82 10.30
C THR A 38 11.02 41.96 8.92
N ASP A 39 12.30 41.64 8.81
CA ASP A 39 13.09 41.70 7.58
C ASP A 39 12.56 40.75 6.48
N GLN A 40 12.39 41.29 5.27
CA GLN A 40 11.78 40.56 4.16
C GLN A 40 12.72 39.52 3.56
N GLU A 41 14.01 39.85 3.43
CA GLU A 41 15.01 38.93 2.88
C GLU A 41 15.18 37.69 3.77
N GLN A 42 15.24 37.89 5.09
CA GLN A 42 15.28 36.80 6.07
C GLN A 42 14.03 35.92 6.03
N LYS A 43 12.84 36.49 5.83
CA LYS A 43 11.59 35.71 5.68
C LYS A 43 11.65 34.80 4.45
N GLU A 44 12.12 35.32 3.33
CA GLU A 44 12.25 34.58 2.08
C GLU A 44 13.24 33.43 2.24
N ARG A 45 14.45 33.72 2.75
CA ARG A 45 15.47 32.70 3.03
C ARG A 45 14.95 31.59 3.95
N MET A 46 14.26 31.94 5.04
CA MET A 46 13.69 30.94 5.95
C MET A 46 12.56 30.14 5.31
N THR A 47 11.72 30.78 4.50
CA THR A 47 10.66 30.09 3.74
C THR A 47 11.28 29.02 2.86
N GLU A 48 12.33 29.35 2.11
CA GLU A 48 13.05 28.41 1.26
C GLU A 48 13.66 27.25 2.05
N VAL A 49 14.27 27.51 3.21
CA VAL A 49 14.82 26.46 4.07
C VAL A 49 13.73 25.48 4.50
N TYR A 50 12.57 25.97 4.94
CA TYR A 50 11.45 25.11 5.33
C TYR A 50 10.85 24.34 4.15
N ILE A 51 10.80 24.94 2.96
CA ILE A 51 10.39 24.23 1.73
C ILE A 51 11.37 23.09 1.44
N LYS A 52 12.68 23.36 1.48
CA LYS A 52 13.72 22.36 1.22
C LYS A 52 13.66 21.21 2.21
N LEU A 53 13.58 21.49 3.53
CA LEU A 53 13.47 20.46 4.57
C LEU A 53 12.22 19.58 4.38
N ARG A 54 11.08 20.20 4.08
CA ARG A 54 9.83 19.47 3.83
C ARG A 54 9.97 18.57 2.61
N ASN A 55 10.51 19.09 1.50
CA ASN A 55 10.64 18.34 0.26
C ASN A 55 11.63 17.17 0.40
N GLN A 56 12.78 17.39 1.05
CA GLN A 56 13.74 16.32 1.37
C GLN A 56 13.13 15.24 2.26
N SER A 57 12.23 15.60 3.17
CA SER A 57 11.54 14.62 4.01
C SER A 57 10.57 13.75 3.21
N ILE A 58 9.90 14.32 2.21
CA ILE A 58 9.06 13.55 1.28
C ILE A 58 9.91 12.62 0.42
N GLU A 59 11.03 13.09 -0.11
CA GLU A 59 11.97 12.30 -0.90
C GLU A 59 12.53 11.11 -0.09
N ALA A 60 12.91 11.36 1.17
CA ALA A 60 13.36 10.30 2.08
C ALA A 60 12.27 9.23 2.32
N PHE A 61 11.03 9.65 2.54
CA PHE A 61 9.90 8.72 2.66
C PHE A 61 9.66 7.92 1.38
N CYS A 62 9.73 8.56 0.21
CA CYS A 62 9.62 7.91 -1.08
C CYS A 62 10.72 6.86 -1.28
N ALA A 63 11.97 7.21 -0.98
CA ALA A 63 13.11 6.31 -1.03
C ALA A 63 12.96 5.10 -0.09
N LEU A 64 12.42 5.31 1.12
CA LEU A 64 12.14 4.21 2.06
C LEU A 64 11.10 3.23 1.51
N LEU A 65 9.99 3.74 0.94
CA LEU A 65 8.96 2.89 0.36
C LEU A 65 9.50 2.07 -0.81
N LYS A 66 10.27 2.69 -1.71
CA LYS A 66 10.89 2.01 -2.86
C LYS A 66 11.86 0.91 -2.44
N ARG A 67 12.71 1.18 -1.44
CA ARG A 67 13.74 0.23 -0.99
C ARG A 67 13.21 -0.87 -0.06
N HIS A 68 12.20 -0.56 0.75
CA HIS A 68 11.69 -1.45 1.79
C HIS A 68 10.15 -1.50 1.78
N PRO A 69 9.53 -2.04 0.71
CA PRO A 69 8.06 -2.07 0.59
C PRO A 69 7.37 -3.05 1.56
N HIS A 70 8.12 -3.99 2.15
CA HIS A 70 7.64 -4.91 3.19
C HIS A 70 7.61 -4.31 4.60
N PHE A 71 7.98 -3.04 4.72
CA PHE A 71 8.23 -2.42 6.01
C PHE A 71 6.95 -2.12 6.81
N ASN A 72 6.96 -2.34 8.12
CA ASN A 72 5.78 -2.28 8.98
C ASN A 72 5.05 -0.92 9.00
N TYR A 73 5.75 0.20 8.75
CA TYR A 73 5.14 1.54 8.72
C TYR A 73 4.87 2.03 7.29
N ARG A 74 4.93 1.16 6.28
CA ARG A 74 4.69 1.49 4.87
C ARG A 74 3.38 2.26 4.66
N LEU A 75 2.30 1.85 5.34
CA LEU A 75 0.99 2.50 5.24
C LEU A 75 1.01 3.91 5.85
N ASN A 76 1.68 4.11 6.99
CA ASN A 76 1.80 5.44 7.61
C ASN A 76 2.59 6.41 6.71
N ILE A 77 3.67 5.90 6.10
CA ILE A 77 4.48 6.66 5.15
C ILE A 77 3.63 6.99 3.92
N LEU A 78 2.95 5.99 3.36
CA LEU A 78 2.05 6.13 2.21
C LEU A 78 1.02 7.24 2.43
N GLN A 79 0.30 7.21 3.55
CA GLN A 79 -0.70 8.22 3.92
C GLN A 79 -0.10 9.63 4.10
N THR A 80 1.20 9.72 4.40
CA THR A 80 1.92 10.99 4.50
C THR A 80 2.34 11.54 3.13
N VAL A 81 2.76 10.66 2.21
CA VAL A 81 3.28 11.06 0.89
C VAL A 81 2.18 11.25 -0.16
N LEU A 82 1.15 10.41 -0.19
CA LEU A 82 0.13 10.42 -1.25
C LEU A 82 -0.61 11.76 -1.41
N PRO A 83 -0.98 12.49 -0.33
CA PRO A 83 -1.59 13.81 -0.47
C PRO A 83 -0.71 14.84 -1.21
N ARG A 84 0.60 14.56 -1.36
CA ARG A 84 1.56 15.40 -2.08
C ARG A 84 1.50 15.21 -3.60
N LEU A 85 0.71 14.29 -4.13
CA LEU A 85 0.34 14.25 -5.56
C LEU A 85 -0.30 15.57 -6.03
N ALA A 86 -0.94 16.32 -5.12
CA ALA A 86 -1.51 17.64 -5.38
C ALA A 86 -0.67 18.80 -4.79
N SER A 87 0.63 18.57 -4.56
CA SER A 87 1.58 19.61 -4.10
C SER A 87 1.77 20.70 -5.17
N HIS A 88 2.07 21.95 -4.79
CA HIS A 88 2.40 23.00 -5.76
C HIS A 88 3.76 22.77 -6.42
N GLU A 89 4.67 22.11 -5.71
CA GLU A 89 6.03 21.83 -6.11
C GLU A 89 6.07 20.66 -7.11
N LYS A 90 6.38 20.94 -8.38
CA LYS A 90 6.44 19.92 -9.44
C LYS A 90 7.38 18.75 -9.10
N ALA A 91 8.55 19.05 -8.53
CA ALA A 91 9.52 18.01 -8.15
C ALA A 91 8.94 17.03 -7.12
N VAL A 92 8.18 17.54 -6.14
CA VAL A 92 7.54 16.70 -5.11
C VAL A 92 6.46 15.82 -5.75
N ARG A 93 5.63 16.38 -6.63
CA ARG A 93 4.62 15.59 -7.35
C ARG A 93 5.27 14.48 -8.17
N SER A 94 6.29 14.83 -8.95
CA SER A 94 7.02 13.88 -9.80
C SER A 94 7.60 12.73 -8.98
N GLU A 95 8.25 13.02 -7.85
CA GLU A 95 8.85 11.99 -6.99
C GLU A 95 7.80 11.02 -6.42
N VAL A 96 6.64 11.55 -5.99
CA VAL A 96 5.55 10.74 -5.45
C VAL A 96 4.87 9.92 -6.55
N THR A 97 4.66 10.49 -7.73
CA THR A 97 4.15 9.76 -8.90
C THR A 97 5.09 8.63 -9.29
N THR A 98 6.39 8.90 -9.46
CA THR A 98 7.38 7.86 -9.79
C THR A 98 7.43 6.76 -8.72
N THR A 99 7.37 7.14 -7.45
CA THR A 99 7.32 6.17 -6.35
C THR A 99 6.09 5.27 -6.42
N LEU A 100 4.92 5.85 -6.72
CA LEU A 100 3.68 5.09 -6.91
C LEU A 100 3.82 4.07 -8.06
N PHE A 101 4.38 4.50 -9.19
CA PHE A 101 4.63 3.65 -10.34
C PHE A 101 5.53 2.47 -10.01
N GLU A 102 6.68 2.74 -9.36
CA GLU A 102 7.63 1.70 -8.98
C GLU A 102 7.01 0.68 -8.01
N LEU A 103 6.25 1.14 -7.02
CA LEU A 103 5.59 0.26 -6.05
C LEU A 103 4.52 -0.62 -6.71
N LEU A 104 3.72 -0.06 -7.62
CA LEU A 104 2.66 -0.79 -8.30
C LEU A 104 3.22 -1.77 -9.35
N ALA A 105 4.31 -1.40 -10.03
CA ALA A 105 5.03 -2.24 -10.99
C ALA A 105 5.95 -3.28 -10.31
N HIS A 106 6.14 -3.22 -8.99
CA HIS A 106 7.06 -4.12 -8.29
C HIS A 106 6.69 -5.60 -8.52
N PRO A 107 7.61 -6.48 -8.94
CA PRO A 107 7.27 -7.84 -9.37
C PRO A 107 6.87 -8.79 -8.23
N ASP A 108 7.18 -8.41 -6.99
CA ASP A 108 6.91 -9.22 -5.80
C ASP A 108 5.40 -9.34 -5.51
N GLN A 109 4.90 -10.58 -5.56
CA GLN A 109 3.51 -10.93 -5.28
C GLN A 109 3.16 -10.85 -3.79
N GLN A 110 4.13 -10.88 -2.89
CA GLN A 110 3.87 -10.70 -1.45
C GLN A 110 3.43 -9.28 -1.10
N LEU A 111 3.54 -8.33 -2.04
CA LEU A 111 3.09 -6.95 -1.89
C LEU A 111 1.67 -6.71 -2.39
N LEU A 112 0.92 -7.73 -2.81
CA LEU A 112 -0.43 -7.55 -3.36
C LEU A 112 -1.38 -6.80 -2.40
N ASP A 113 -1.29 -7.10 -1.10
CA ASP A 113 -2.03 -6.41 -0.05
C ASP A 113 -1.67 -4.91 -0.02
N PHE A 114 -0.38 -4.60 -0.05
CA PHE A 114 0.11 -3.24 -0.02
C PHE A 114 -0.25 -2.47 -1.31
N LYS A 115 -0.22 -3.12 -2.48
CA LYS A 115 -0.68 -2.53 -3.73
C LYS A 115 -2.17 -2.20 -3.69
N ALA A 116 -3.01 -3.05 -3.08
CA ALA A 116 -4.41 -2.74 -2.86
C ALA A 116 -4.60 -1.54 -1.89
N GLU A 117 -3.78 -1.45 -0.83
CA GLU A 117 -3.77 -0.28 0.07
C GLU A 117 -3.37 1.01 -0.65
N ILE A 118 -2.36 0.94 -1.53
CA ILE A 118 -1.92 2.05 -2.37
C ILE A 118 -3.09 2.59 -3.20
N LEU A 119 -3.84 1.72 -3.89
CA LEU A 119 -4.96 2.14 -4.71
C LEU A 119 -6.11 2.75 -3.90
N LYS A 120 -6.41 2.19 -2.72
CA LYS A 120 -7.42 2.77 -1.82
C LYS A 120 -7.04 4.17 -1.35
N GLU A 121 -5.79 4.37 -0.94
CA GLU A 121 -5.32 5.69 -0.52
C GLU A 121 -5.25 6.65 -1.70
N LEU A 122 -4.88 6.18 -2.90
CA LEU A 122 -4.93 6.99 -4.12
C LEU A 122 -6.36 7.46 -4.41
N ASN A 123 -7.34 6.55 -4.36
CA ASN A 123 -8.76 6.89 -4.55
C ASN A 123 -9.23 7.98 -3.56
N LYS A 124 -8.84 7.87 -2.28
CA LYS A 124 -9.12 8.92 -1.28
C LYS A 124 -8.52 10.27 -1.67
N VAL A 125 -7.29 10.30 -2.17
CA VAL A 125 -6.65 11.54 -2.63
C VAL A 125 -7.35 12.12 -3.85
N LEU A 126 -7.66 11.29 -4.85
CA LEU A 126 -8.38 11.71 -6.05
C LEU A 126 -9.76 12.29 -5.71
N LYS A 127 -10.47 11.74 -4.72
CA LYS A 127 -11.77 12.27 -4.28
C LYS A 127 -11.70 13.57 -3.49
N THR A 128 -10.57 13.87 -2.85
CA THR A 128 -10.46 14.98 -1.89
C THR A 128 -9.58 16.14 -2.34
N LYS A 129 -8.76 15.96 -3.38
CA LYS A 129 -7.80 16.96 -3.86
C LYS A 129 -8.12 17.40 -5.29
N PRO A 130 -7.86 18.67 -5.64
CA PRO A 130 -8.05 19.15 -7.00
C PRO A 130 -7.07 18.46 -7.96
N HIS A 131 -7.57 18.05 -9.13
CA HIS A 131 -6.78 17.32 -10.13
C HIS A 131 -5.89 18.23 -10.99
N THR A 132 -6.15 19.54 -11.01
CA THR A 132 -5.46 20.52 -11.84
C THR A 132 -3.95 20.54 -11.68
N MET A 133 -3.45 20.18 -10.50
CA MET A 133 -2.01 20.15 -10.22
C MET A 133 -1.42 18.74 -10.34
N MET A 134 -2.22 17.69 -10.41
CA MET A 134 -1.71 16.31 -10.44
C MET A 134 -0.96 16.02 -11.73
N ASP A 135 -0.07 15.04 -11.70
CA ASP A 135 0.63 14.60 -12.90
C ASP A 135 -0.40 14.03 -13.91
N PRO A 136 -0.43 14.50 -15.18
CA PRO A 136 -1.35 13.97 -16.18
C PRO A 136 -1.23 12.46 -16.38
N ASN A 137 -0.02 11.93 -16.22
CA ASN A 137 0.28 10.52 -16.39
C ASN A 137 -0.02 9.71 -15.12
N LEU A 138 -0.49 10.32 -14.03
CA LEU A 138 -0.73 9.63 -12.76
C LEU A 138 -1.54 8.34 -12.91
N LEU A 139 -2.54 8.33 -13.79
CA LEU A 139 -3.41 7.17 -14.02
C LEU A 139 -2.75 6.08 -14.88
N ASP A 140 -1.63 6.35 -15.55
CA ASP A 140 -0.90 5.32 -16.31
C ASP A 140 -0.35 4.24 -15.38
N CYS A 141 -0.17 4.52 -14.08
CA CYS A 141 0.18 3.49 -13.10
C CYS A 141 -0.90 2.40 -12.96
N LEU A 142 -2.16 2.73 -13.28
CA LEU A 142 -3.26 1.77 -13.29
C LEU A 142 -3.20 0.89 -14.54
N VAL A 143 -2.70 1.42 -15.66
CA VAL A 143 -2.45 0.65 -16.89
C VAL A 143 -1.24 -0.28 -16.72
N LEU A 144 -0.25 0.14 -15.94
CA LEU A 144 0.90 -0.69 -15.53
C LEU A 144 0.52 -1.85 -14.60
N HIS A 145 -0.75 -1.97 -14.18
CA HIS A 145 -1.24 -3.18 -13.55
C HIS A 145 -1.35 -4.34 -14.56
N LEU A 146 -0.21 -4.99 -14.78
CA LEU A 146 -0.12 -6.43 -15.04
C LEU A 146 -0.37 -7.23 -13.74
N ILE A 147 -1.19 -6.72 -12.82
CA ILE A 147 -1.59 -7.46 -11.61
C ILE A 147 -2.76 -8.35 -11.99
N ILE A 148 -2.43 -9.42 -12.72
CA ILE A 148 -3.25 -10.62 -12.90
C ILE A 148 -4.61 -10.34 -13.58
N VAL A 149 -4.57 -9.85 -14.83
CA VAL A 149 -5.62 -10.15 -15.83
C VAL A 149 -5.16 -11.35 -16.66
N ASP A 150 -4.72 -12.42 -16.00
CA ASP A 150 -4.85 -13.72 -16.64
C ASP A 150 -6.24 -14.20 -16.25
N GLU A 151 -7.22 -13.84 -17.07
CA GLU A 151 -8.63 -14.19 -16.87
C GLU A 151 -8.81 -15.70 -16.64
N SER A 152 -7.92 -16.52 -17.24
CA SER A 152 -7.91 -17.97 -17.04
C SER A 152 -7.52 -18.36 -15.62
N LYS A 153 -6.50 -17.69 -15.04
CA LYS A 153 -6.10 -17.89 -13.64
C LYS A 153 -7.12 -17.30 -12.69
N ALA A 154 -7.68 -16.13 -12.97
CA ALA A 154 -8.73 -15.52 -12.14
C ALA A 154 -9.99 -16.42 -12.07
N LYS A 155 -10.43 -17.00 -13.20
CA LYS A 155 -11.53 -17.97 -13.25
C LYS A 155 -11.21 -19.25 -12.47
N ALA A 156 -10.03 -19.84 -12.67
CA ALA A 156 -9.61 -21.04 -11.95
C ALA A 156 -9.59 -20.83 -10.43
N ILE A 157 -9.15 -19.65 -9.98
CA ILE A 157 -9.12 -19.27 -8.56
C ILE A 157 -10.53 -19.06 -8.01
N GLN A 158 -11.42 -18.41 -8.76
CA GLN A 158 -12.81 -18.20 -8.37
C GLN A 158 -13.57 -19.53 -8.28
N GLU A 159 -13.39 -20.43 -9.24
CA GLU A 159 -14.00 -21.76 -9.27
C GLU A 159 -13.54 -22.62 -8.08
N SER A 160 -12.24 -22.66 -7.79
CA SER A 160 -11.70 -23.42 -6.65
C SER A 160 -12.17 -22.85 -5.30
N SER A 161 -12.25 -21.52 -5.16
CA SER A 161 -12.78 -20.88 -3.94
C SER A 161 -14.27 -21.16 -3.73
N GLN A 162 -15.08 -21.13 -4.80
CA GLN A 162 -16.51 -21.46 -4.72
C GLN A 162 -16.72 -22.93 -4.36
N LYS A 163 -15.95 -23.83 -4.97
CA LYS A 163 -16.00 -25.27 -4.69
C LYS A 163 -15.62 -25.58 -3.25
N THR A 164 -14.56 -24.96 -2.73
CA THR A 164 -14.14 -25.11 -1.32
C THR A 164 -15.22 -24.64 -0.35
N GLN A 165 -15.88 -23.51 -0.63
CA GLN A 165 -16.97 -22.99 0.19
C GLN A 165 -18.19 -23.93 0.18
N GLN A 166 -18.55 -24.47 -0.99
CA GLN A 166 -19.64 -25.44 -1.12
C GLN A 166 -19.35 -26.73 -0.34
N LEU A 167 -18.12 -27.27 -0.43
CA LEU A 167 -17.70 -28.44 0.32
C LEU A 167 -17.75 -28.19 1.84
N HIS A 168 -17.32 -27.00 2.29
CA HIS A 168 -17.40 -26.62 3.70
C HIS A 168 -18.86 -26.55 4.19
N ASP A 169 -19.76 -25.97 3.40
CA ASP A 169 -21.18 -25.86 3.76
C ASP A 169 -21.88 -27.23 3.77
N GLN A 170 -21.54 -28.12 2.82
CA GLN A 170 -22.01 -29.50 2.81
C GLN A 170 -21.48 -30.27 4.03
N MET A 171 -20.21 -30.10 4.39
CA MET A 171 -19.61 -30.72 5.56
C MET A 171 -20.31 -30.29 6.86
N SER A 172 -20.66 -29.00 6.98
CA SER A 172 -21.43 -28.46 8.11
C SER A 172 -22.83 -29.09 8.19
N LYS A 173 -23.50 -29.26 7.05
CA LYS A 173 -24.82 -29.93 6.98
C LYS A 173 -24.74 -31.42 7.35
N LEU A 174 -23.74 -32.15 6.87
CA LEU A 174 -23.57 -33.57 7.18
C LEU A 174 -23.20 -33.82 8.63
N ARG A 175 -22.39 -32.94 9.23
CA ARG A 175 -22.06 -32.97 10.66
C ARG A 175 -23.31 -32.81 11.52
N LYS A 176 -24.21 -31.88 11.17
CA LYS A 176 -25.50 -31.69 11.86
C LYS A 176 -26.46 -32.88 11.69
N LYS A 177 -26.36 -33.63 10.59
CA LYS A 177 -27.20 -34.79 10.27
C LYS A 177 -26.64 -36.14 10.77
N GLY A 178 -25.48 -36.15 11.45
CA GLY A 178 -24.88 -37.38 11.99
C GLY A 178 -24.34 -38.36 10.93
N LYS A 179 -24.20 -37.94 9.67
CA LYS A 179 -23.77 -38.80 8.56
C LYS A 179 -22.25 -38.90 8.47
N LEU A 180 -21.67 -39.73 9.34
CA LEU A 180 -20.22 -39.79 9.55
C LEU A 180 -19.42 -40.31 8.34
N LYS A 181 -20.01 -41.19 7.52
CA LYS A 181 -19.35 -41.78 6.34
C LYS A 181 -19.22 -40.74 5.21
N GLU A 182 -20.34 -40.12 4.82
CA GLU A 182 -20.38 -39.03 3.83
C GLU A 182 -19.52 -37.83 4.28
N TYR A 183 -19.48 -37.52 5.58
CA TYR A 183 -18.62 -36.47 6.13
C TYR A 183 -17.12 -36.73 5.89
N LYS A 184 -16.66 -37.97 6.07
CA LYS A 184 -15.25 -38.34 5.87
C LYS A 184 -14.84 -38.25 4.40
N GLU A 185 -15.74 -38.62 3.50
CA GLU A 185 -15.55 -38.55 2.04
C GLU A 185 -15.40 -37.08 1.59
N ILE A 186 -16.33 -36.20 1.98
CA ILE A 186 -16.27 -34.76 1.67
C ILE A 186 -15.05 -34.09 2.31
N LYS A 187 -14.62 -34.52 3.50
CA LYS A 187 -13.41 -33.99 4.14
C LYS A 187 -12.14 -34.34 3.37
N ALA A 188 -12.06 -35.54 2.79
CA ALA A 188 -10.93 -35.95 1.96
C ALA A 188 -10.89 -35.17 0.64
N GLU A 189 -12.06 -34.91 0.04
CA GLU A 189 -12.19 -34.08 -1.16
C GLU A 189 -11.78 -32.62 -0.90
N MET A 190 -12.20 -32.04 0.23
CA MET A 190 -11.78 -30.69 0.61
C MET A 190 -10.26 -30.60 0.85
N LEU A 191 -9.65 -31.62 1.44
CA LEU A 191 -8.19 -31.67 1.66
C LEU A 191 -7.39 -31.80 0.37
N THR A 192 -7.93 -32.46 -0.64
CA THR A 192 -7.29 -32.58 -1.97
C THR A 192 -7.43 -31.28 -2.76
N GLU A 193 -8.59 -30.62 -2.69
CA GLU A 193 -8.82 -29.30 -3.28
C GLU A 193 -7.90 -28.23 -2.66
N VAL A 194 -7.78 -28.18 -1.33
CA VAL A 194 -6.87 -27.23 -0.64
C VAL A 194 -5.41 -27.48 -1.01
N LYS A 195 -4.97 -28.74 -1.10
CA LYS A 195 -3.60 -29.07 -1.53
C LYS A 195 -3.33 -28.71 -3.00
N ALA A 196 -4.32 -28.88 -3.88
CA ALA A 196 -4.21 -28.47 -5.27
C ALA A 196 -4.13 -26.94 -5.41
N ALA A 197 -4.90 -26.21 -4.60
CA ALA A 197 -4.85 -24.76 -4.48
C ALA A 197 -3.50 -24.25 -3.94
N ASP A 198 -2.96 -24.87 -2.90
CA ASP A 198 -1.66 -24.51 -2.31
C ASP A 198 -0.49 -24.77 -3.27
N ALA A 199 -0.56 -25.82 -4.10
CA ALA A 199 0.45 -26.14 -5.12
C ALA A 199 0.54 -25.08 -6.24
N ILE A 200 -0.49 -24.25 -6.41
CA ILE A 200 -0.51 -23.11 -7.34
C ILE A 200 0.20 -21.87 -6.73
N GLY A 201 0.66 -21.95 -5.47
CA GLY A 201 1.60 -21.00 -4.88
C GLY A 201 1.00 -19.65 -4.47
N VAL A 202 -0.32 -19.57 -4.35
CA VAL A 202 -1.03 -18.33 -4.00
C VAL A 202 -1.98 -18.64 -2.85
N ASP A 203 -1.91 -17.88 -1.76
CA ASP A 203 -2.96 -17.85 -0.73
C ASP A 203 -4.24 -17.31 -1.40
N LEU A 204 -4.98 -18.21 -2.06
CA LEU A 204 -6.00 -17.94 -3.10
C LEU A 204 -7.13 -17.06 -2.58
N LYS A 205 -7.46 -17.22 -1.30
CA LYS A 205 -8.53 -16.47 -0.66
C LYS A 205 -8.14 -14.99 -0.55
N LYS A 206 -6.91 -14.73 -0.09
CA LYS A 206 -6.37 -13.38 0.03
C LYS A 206 -6.14 -12.74 -1.34
N SER A 207 -5.49 -13.44 -2.28
CA SER A 207 -5.21 -12.86 -3.60
C SER A 207 -6.49 -12.55 -4.38
N SER A 208 -7.52 -13.40 -4.30
CA SER A 208 -8.83 -13.14 -4.93
C SER A 208 -9.57 -11.98 -4.26
N GLU A 209 -9.58 -11.91 -2.93
CA GLU A 209 -10.17 -10.79 -2.19
C GLU A 209 -9.47 -9.46 -2.51
N TYR A 210 -8.15 -9.45 -2.61
CA TYR A 210 -7.38 -8.26 -2.98
C TYR A 210 -7.58 -7.85 -4.43
N ASN A 211 -7.59 -8.78 -5.39
CA ASN A 211 -7.85 -8.47 -6.79
C ASN A 211 -9.26 -7.89 -7.00
N ASN A 212 -10.26 -8.46 -6.33
CA ASN A 212 -11.62 -7.92 -6.37
C ASN A 212 -11.75 -6.55 -5.69
N GLN A 213 -10.94 -6.27 -4.65
CA GLN A 213 -10.86 -4.93 -4.06
C GLN A 213 -10.17 -3.95 -5.01
N ILE A 214 -9.09 -4.35 -5.68
CA ILE A 214 -8.39 -3.52 -6.66
C ILE A 214 -9.35 -3.11 -7.79
N ILE A 215 -10.09 -4.07 -8.36
CA ILE A 215 -11.07 -3.81 -9.43
C ILE A 215 -12.21 -2.89 -8.99
N LYS A 216 -12.61 -2.92 -7.71
CA LYS A 216 -13.66 -2.02 -7.18
C LYS A 216 -13.20 -0.60 -6.93
N GLU A 217 -11.90 -0.38 -6.81
CA GLU A 217 -11.30 0.91 -6.46
C GLU A 217 -10.76 1.66 -7.68
N ILE A 218 -10.61 0.98 -8.82
CA ILE A 218 -10.50 1.56 -10.18
C ILE A 218 -11.87 2.09 -10.60
#